data_AF-A0AAN6UP02-F1
#
_entry.id   AF-A0AAN6UP02-F1
#
_cell.length_a   1.000
_cell.length_b   1.000
_cell.length_c   1.000
_cell.angle_alpha   90.00
_cell.angle_beta   90.00
_cell.angle_gamma   90.00
#
_symmetry.space_group_name_H-M   'P 1'
#
loop_
_entity.id
_entity.type
_entity.pdbx_description
1 polymer ?
#
loop_
_entity_poly.entity_id
_entity_poly.type
_entity_poly.pdbx_seq_one_letter_code
_entity_poly.pdbx_strand_id
1 'polypeptide(L)'
;MASPSKQSARVTFHPGTVQFEPKPKRSRKQYAKMTTEIFSEFQSEDITDAMLAEAAQLFSEHYGVWATPPPGRRGGKPGTRVKLSGPRLRSQCLPAGSRCSYARVTVDGTLAGNAFACRWDYQGRQVCWVTQLVVHRDYRERRLATRLLETLRDTDDEIFGIMSSHPAACIAIAKACARDGNGLLYPEIVCADTM
;
A
#
# COMPACT_ATOMS: atom_id res chain seq x y z
N MET A 1 46.78 14.72 -20.04
CA MET A 1 45.70 15.60 -19.55
C MET A 1 45.19 16.42 -20.73
N ALA A 2 44.00 16.12 -21.25
CA ALA A 2 43.43 16.83 -22.38
C ALA A 2 42.11 17.50 -21.95
N SER A 3 42.14 18.83 -21.90
CA SER A 3 40.98 19.69 -21.59
C SER A 3 39.94 19.60 -22.72
N PRO A 4 38.62 19.53 -22.42
CA PRO A 4 37.61 19.61 -23.44
C PRO A 4 37.40 21.06 -23.91
N SER A 5 37.57 21.26 -25.21
CA SER A 5 37.16 22.44 -25.97
C SER A 5 35.66 22.70 -25.79
N LYS A 6 35.30 23.90 -25.31
CA LYS A 6 33.91 24.38 -25.25
C LYS A 6 33.50 24.86 -26.65
N GLN A 7 32.61 24.15 -27.33
CA GLN A 7 31.93 24.68 -28.50
C GLN A 7 30.80 25.61 -28.07
N SER A 8 30.97 26.90 -28.36
CA SER A 8 29.93 27.92 -28.23
C SER A 8 28.98 27.81 -29.43
N ALA A 9 27.72 27.46 -29.18
CA ALA A 9 26.69 27.48 -30.22
C ALA A 9 26.12 28.90 -30.31
N ARG A 10 26.44 29.61 -31.39
CA ARG A 10 25.74 30.83 -31.80
C ARG A 10 24.33 30.45 -32.27
N VAL A 11 23.31 30.93 -31.57
CA VAL A 11 21.91 30.81 -31.99
C VAL A 11 21.52 32.11 -32.70
N THR A 12 21.22 32.01 -33.98
CA THR A 12 20.64 33.12 -34.76
C THR A 12 19.17 32.78 -35.00
N PHE A 13 18.26 33.67 -34.62
CA PHE A 13 16.82 33.44 -34.76
C PHE A 13 16.31 34.00 -36.08
N HIS A 14 15.70 33.14 -36.90
CA HIS A 14 14.80 33.52 -37.98
C HIS A 14 13.45 32.82 -37.78
N PRO A 15 12.32 33.50 -38.04
CA PRO A 15 10.99 32.93 -37.85
C PRO A 15 10.64 32.04 -39.03
N GLY A 16 10.44 30.74 -38.78
CA GLY A 16 9.91 29.80 -39.77
C GLY A 16 10.54 28.42 -39.69
N THR A 17 9.84 27.50 -39.02
CA THR A 17 9.97 26.03 -39.11
C THR A 17 11.33 25.42 -38.72
N VAL A 18 11.40 24.94 -37.47
CA VAL A 18 12.50 24.07 -37.00
C VAL A 18 12.14 22.61 -37.28
N GLN A 19 12.84 21.96 -38.20
CA GLN A 19 12.82 20.49 -38.32
C GLN A 19 13.82 19.88 -37.35
N PHE A 20 13.33 18.99 -36.48
CA PHE A 20 14.17 18.18 -35.58
C PHE A 20 14.38 16.80 -36.20
N GLU A 21 15.61 16.50 -36.60
CA GLU A 21 16.00 15.14 -37.02
C GLU A 21 16.42 14.34 -35.76
N PRO A 22 15.76 13.21 -35.44
CA PRO A 22 16.08 12.45 -34.24
C PRO A 22 17.41 11.70 -34.43
N LYS A 23 18.43 12.08 -33.64
CA LYS A 23 19.67 11.28 -33.53
C LYS A 23 19.33 9.86 -33.03
N PRO A 24 19.91 8.81 -33.61
CA PRO A 24 19.67 7.44 -33.15
C PRO A 24 20.14 7.30 -31.69
N LYS A 25 19.18 6.99 -30.81
CA LYS A 25 19.45 6.73 -29.40
C LYS A 25 20.28 5.44 -29.30
N ARG A 26 21.51 5.56 -28.80
CA ARG A 26 22.32 4.41 -28.38
C ARG A 26 21.53 3.60 -27.34
N SER A 27 21.02 2.46 -27.77
CA SER A 27 20.35 1.48 -26.91
C SER A 27 21.37 0.91 -25.93
N ARG A 28 21.38 1.44 -24.70
CA ARG A 28 22.04 0.79 -23.57
C ARG A 28 21.08 -0.32 -23.14
N LYS A 29 21.39 -1.58 -23.48
CA LYS A 29 20.65 -2.75 -22.99
C LYS A 29 20.76 -2.78 -21.46
N GLN A 30 19.80 -2.14 -20.79
CA GLN A 30 19.61 -2.26 -19.36
C GLN A 30 18.87 -3.56 -19.13
N TYR A 31 19.57 -4.59 -18.68
CA TYR A 31 18.91 -5.80 -18.19
C TYR A 31 18.04 -5.39 -17.01
N ALA A 32 16.72 -5.36 -17.22
CA ALA A 32 15.78 -5.19 -16.13
C ALA A 32 15.95 -6.39 -15.19
N LYS A 33 16.41 -6.14 -13.97
CA LYS A 33 16.41 -7.16 -12.93
C LYS A 33 14.95 -7.55 -12.72
N MET A 34 14.61 -8.81 -13.03
CA MET A 34 13.27 -9.33 -12.78
C MET A 34 13.08 -9.41 -11.26
N THR A 35 12.05 -8.72 -10.76
CA THR A 35 11.68 -8.73 -9.35
C THR A 35 10.56 -9.75 -9.15
N THR A 36 10.68 -10.58 -8.13
CA THR A 36 9.68 -11.60 -7.80
C THR A 36 8.74 -11.07 -6.73
N GLU A 37 7.45 -10.99 -7.04
CA GLU A 37 6.40 -10.59 -6.10
C GLU A 37 5.48 -11.78 -5.78
N ILE A 38 5.35 -12.14 -4.51
CA ILE A 38 4.51 -13.27 -4.07
C ILE A 38 3.46 -12.76 -3.10
N PHE A 39 2.19 -12.97 -3.45
CA PHE A 39 1.04 -12.65 -2.59
C PHE A 39 0.56 -13.93 -1.93
N SER A 40 0.18 -13.84 -0.65
CA SER A 40 -0.34 -14.97 0.12
C SER A 40 -1.41 -14.49 1.09
N GLU A 41 -2.42 -15.31 1.31
CA GLU A 41 -3.49 -15.10 2.29
C GLU A 41 -3.49 -16.25 3.32
N PHE A 42 -3.81 -15.91 4.57
CA PHE A 42 -3.90 -16.84 5.69
C PHE A 42 -5.18 -16.56 6.47
N GLN A 43 -5.87 -17.61 6.90
CA GLN A 43 -7.02 -17.49 7.81
C GLN A 43 -6.54 -17.34 9.26
N SER A 44 -7.40 -16.83 10.15
CA SER A 44 -7.11 -16.56 11.57
C SER A 44 -6.29 -17.65 12.26
N GLU A 45 -6.64 -18.92 12.03
CA GLU A 45 -6.03 -20.12 12.62
C GLU A 45 -4.60 -20.39 12.12
N ASP A 46 -4.27 -19.98 10.89
CA ASP A 46 -2.97 -20.19 10.27
C ASP A 46 -1.97 -19.07 10.60
N ILE A 47 -2.44 -17.98 11.24
CA ILE A 47 -1.61 -16.82 11.55
C ILE A 47 -0.75 -17.09 12.78
N THR A 48 0.53 -17.32 12.53
CA THR A 48 1.56 -17.56 13.54
C THR A 48 2.05 -16.27 14.21
N ASP A 49 2.65 -16.41 15.40
CA ASP A 49 3.27 -15.27 16.09
C ASP A 49 4.49 -14.71 15.35
N ALA A 50 5.19 -15.53 14.58
CA ALA A 50 6.30 -15.08 13.71
C ALA A 50 5.79 -14.13 12.62
N MET A 51 4.69 -14.48 11.95
CA MET A 51 4.04 -13.59 10.97
C MET A 51 3.60 -12.26 11.59
N LEU A 52 3.07 -12.31 12.81
CA LEU A 52 2.67 -11.11 13.54
C LEU A 52 3.87 -10.26 13.96
N ALA A 53 4.99 -10.87 14.31
CA ALA A 53 6.23 -10.15 14.62
C ALA A 53 6.75 -9.40 13.39
N GLU A 54 6.81 -10.05 12.23
CA GLU A 54 7.20 -9.41 10.97
C GLU A 54 6.23 -8.28 10.59
N ALA A 55 4.92 -8.52 10.72
CA ALA A 55 3.88 -7.52 10.47
C ALA A 55 4.00 -6.29 11.38
N ALA A 56 4.23 -6.53 12.67
CA ALA A 56 4.40 -5.50 13.68
C ALA A 56 5.68 -4.68 13.46
N GLN A 57 6.76 -5.32 13.02
CA GLN A 57 7.99 -4.65 12.63
C GLN A 57 7.74 -3.73 11.42
N LEU A 58 7.14 -4.27 10.36
CA LEU A 58 6.80 -3.51 9.15
C LEU A 58 5.94 -2.27 9.49
N PHE A 59 4.88 -2.46 10.29
CA PHE A 59 4.04 -1.36 10.78
C PHE A 59 4.87 -0.30 11.51
N SER A 60 5.67 -0.76 12.47
CA SER A 60 6.48 0.08 13.36
C SER A 60 7.57 0.89 12.64
N GLU A 61 7.93 0.50 11.42
CA GLU A 61 8.95 1.15 10.60
C GLU A 61 8.36 2.03 9.50
N HIS A 62 7.18 1.67 8.97
CA HIS A 62 6.64 2.27 7.74
C HIS A 62 5.27 2.95 7.88
N TYR A 63 4.48 2.68 8.92
CA TYR A 63 3.12 3.20 9.02
C TYR A 63 3.10 4.74 9.15
N GLY A 64 3.70 5.27 10.21
CA GLY A 64 3.62 6.70 10.50
C GLY A 64 4.56 7.19 11.58
N VAL A 65 4.53 8.50 11.78
CA VAL A 65 5.26 9.24 12.81
C VAL A 65 4.23 10.06 13.58
N TRP A 66 4.34 10.13 14.90
CA TRP A 66 3.48 10.97 15.71
C TRP A 66 3.67 12.44 15.37
N ALA A 67 2.58 13.10 15.00
CA ALA A 67 2.55 14.56 14.89
C ALA A 67 2.55 15.21 16.28
N THR A 68 2.88 16.50 16.32
CA THR A 68 2.67 17.30 17.54
C THR A 68 1.18 17.34 17.85
N PRO A 69 0.75 16.85 19.04
CA PRO A 69 -0.66 16.89 19.39
C PRO A 69 -1.10 18.34 19.60
N PRO A 70 -2.37 18.66 19.27
CA PRO A 70 -2.93 19.97 19.59
C PRO A 70 -2.93 20.21 21.12
N PRO A 71 -2.92 21.48 21.57
CA PRO A 71 -2.97 21.80 22.99
C PRO A 71 -4.09 21.07 23.72
N GLY A 72 -3.78 20.49 24.89
CA GLY A 72 -4.75 19.76 25.72
C GLY A 72 -5.03 18.31 25.30
N ARG A 73 -4.48 17.82 24.18
CA ARG A 73 -4.55 16.39 23.81
C ARG A 73 -3.24 15.67 24.09
N ARG A 74 -3.34 14.44 24.59
CA ARG A 74 -2.19 13.54 24.76
C ARG A 74 -2.07 12.65 23.53
N GLY A 75 -0.83 12.35 23.13
CA GLY A 75 -0.51 11.45 22.03
C GLY A 75 0.87 10.83 22.24
N GLY A 76 1.35 10.08 21.26
CA GLY A 76 2.74 9.60 21.27
C GLY A 76 3.75 10.74 21.22
N LYS A 77 5.02 10.43 21.48
CA LYS A 77 6.11 11.42 21.45
C LYS A 77 6.24 11.99 20.02
N PRO A 78 6.07 13.31 19.81
CA PRO A 78 6.17 13.89 18.47
C PRO A 78 7.50 13.56 17.81
N GLY A 79 7.46 13.28 16.51
CA GLY A 79 8.63 12.91 15.72
C GLY A 79 9.09 11.45 15.88
N THR A 80 8.50 10.67 16.79
CA THR A 80 8.80 9.23 16.89
C THR A 80 7.84 8.39 16.08
N ARG A 81 8.31 7.21 15.68
CA ARG A 81 7.49 6.22 14.95
C ARG A 81 6.33 5.74 15.83
N VAL A 82 5.16 5.55 15.21
CA VAL A 82 4.08 4.77 15.81
C VAL A 82 4.56 3.33 15.90
N LYS A 83 4.48 2.72 17.09
CA LYS A 83 4.93 1.35 17.35
C LYS A 83 3.75 0.46 17.69
N LEU A 84 3.80 -0.77 17.20
CA LEU A 84 2.84 -1.82 17.48
C LEU A 84 3.62 -3.12 17.71
N SER A 85 3.24 -3.91 18.72
CA SER A 85 3.82 -5.22 18.97
C SER A 85 2.96 -6.32 18.36
N GLY A 86 3.54 -7.49 18.08
CA GLY A 86 2.79 -8.66 17.58
C GLY A 86 1.57 -9.02 18.44
N PRO A 87 1.68 -9.12 19.79
CA PRO A 87 0.54 -9.38 20.65
C PRO A 87 -0.55 -8.31 20.58
N ARG A 88 -0.17 -7.03 20.49
CA ARG A 88 -1.14 -5.94 20.34
C ARG A 88 -1.78 -5.92 18.96
N LEU A 89 -1.03 -6.28 17.92
CA LEU A 89 -1.56 -6.47 16.58
C LEU A 89 -2.59 -7.59 16.57
N ARG A 90 -2.29 -8.73 17.21
CA ARG A 90 -3.25 -9.84 17.36
C ARG A 90 -4.55 -9.38 18.02
N SER A 91 -4.46 -8.71 19.17
CA SER A 91 -5.67 -8.29 19.89
C SER A 91 -6.50 -7.24 19.16
N GLN A 92 -5.88 -6.38 18.33
CA GLN A 92 -6.57 -5.33 17.59
C GLN A 92 -7.09 -5.77 16.22
N CYS A 93 -6.37 -6.65 15.53
CA CYS A 93 -6.67 -7.04 14.14
C CYS A 93 -7.21 -8.47 13.99
N LEU A 94 -7.05 -9.33 15.01
CA LEU A 94 -7.50 -10.72 15.00
C LEU A 94 -8.26 -11.07 16.31
N PRO A 95 -9.43 -10.45 16.58
CA PRO A 95 -10.19 -10.77 17.77
C PRO A 95 -10.61 -12.24 17.79
N ALA A 96 -10.53 -12.89 18.97
CA ALA A 96 -10.89 -14.29 19.11
C ALA A 96 -12.34 -14.56 18.66
N GLY A 97 -12.56 -15.67 17.95
CA GLY A 97 -13.88 -16.04 17.43
C GLY A 97 -14.37 -15.21 16.23
N SER A 98 -13.56 -14.27 15.73
CA SER A 98 -13.87 -13.51 14.51
C SER A 98 -13.29 -14.20 13.28
N ARG A 99 -14.03 -14.13 12.16
CA ARG A 99 -13.52 -14.54 10.84
C ARG A 99 -12.58 -13.46 10.34
N CYS A 100 -11.28 -13.63 10.51
CA CYS A 100 -10.30 -12.67 10.03
C CYS A 100 -9.28 -13.37 9.12
N SER A 101 -8.66 -12.56 8.28
CA SER A 101 -7.70 -13.00 7.27
C SER A 101 -6.51 -12.04 7.26
N TYR A 102 -5.37 -12.57 6.87
CA TYR A 102 -4.11 -11.85 6.74
C TYR A 102 -3.54 -12.06 5.35
N ALA A 103 -3.41 -10.97 4.60
CA ALA A 103 -2.71 -10.98 3.32
C ALA A 103 -1.32 -10.36 3.47
N ARG A 104 -0.33 -10.94 2.81
CA ARG A 104 1.01 -10.37 2.71
C ARG A 104 1.55 -10.44 1.29
N VAL A 105 2.48 -9.54 1.00
CA VAL A 105 3.29 -9.57 -0.22
C VAL A 105 4.77 -9.53 0.13
N THR A 106 5.52 -10.47 -0.44
CA THR A 106 6.99 -10.44 -0.41
C THR A 106 7.52 -10.01 -1.78
N VAL A 107 8.59 -9.22 -1.76
CA VAL A 107 9.32 -8.77 -2.94
C VAL A 107 10.77 -9.22 -2.78
N ASP A 108 11.23 -10.09 -3.68
CA ASP A 108 12.56 -10.73 -3.60
C ASP A 108 12.82 -11.35 -2.20
N GLY A 109 11.79 -11.98 -1.62
CA GLY A 109 11.83 -12.63 -0.30
C GLY A 109 11.65 -11.69 0.90
N THR A 110 11.58 -10.37 0.69
CA THR A 110 11.40 -9.38 1.77
C THR A 110 9.93 -9.00 1.91
N LEU A 111 9.40 -8.94 3.14
CA LEU A 111 8.03 -8.46 3.38
C LEU A 111 7.88 -6.99 2.95
N ALA A 112 7.14 -6.77 1.86
CA ALA A 112 6.98 -5.45 1.24
C ALA A 112 5.64 -4.80 1.60
N GLY A 113 4.66 -5.59 2.04
CA GLY A 113 3.38 -5.08 2.48
C GLY A 113 2.52 -6.16 3.10
N ASN A 114 1.55 -5.75 3.89
CA ASN A 114 0.53 -6.63 4.42
C ASN A 114 -0.78 -5.90 4.74
N ALA A 115 -1.83 -6.70 4.94
CA ALA A 115 -3.13 -6.22 5.33
C ALA A 115 -3.87 -7.27 6.18
N PHE A 116 -4.70 -6.80 7.11
CA PHE A 116 -5.62 -7.63 7.89
C PHE A 116 -7.06 -7.22 7.57
N ALA A 117 -7.94 -8.20 7.46
CA ALA A 117 -9.38 -7.96 7.33
C ALA A 117 -10.18 -8.88 8.24
N CYS A 118 -11.34 -8.40 8.68
CA CYS A 118 -12.31 -9.21 9.41
C CYS A 118 -13.66 -9.18 8.72
N ARG A 119 -14.42 -10.27 8.88
CA ARG A 119 -15.70 -10.51 8.23
C ARG A 119 -16.80 -10.80 9.22
N TRP A 120 -17.96 -10.19 8.99
CA TRP A 120 -19.18 -10.42 9.77
C TRP A 120 -20.42 -10.28 8.90
N ASP A 121 -21.52 -10.88 9.36
CA ASP A 121 -22.84 -10.61 8.80
C ASP A 121 -23.40 -9.34 9.43
N TYR A 122 -23.94 -8.44 8.60
CA TYR A 122 -24.69 -7.28 9.05
C TYR A 122 -25.95 -7.13 8.21
N GLN A 123 -27.11 -7.32 8.84
CA GLN A 123 -28.42 -7.26 8.18
C GLN A 123 -28.54 -8.24 6.99
N GLY A 124 -27.97 -9.44 7.13
CA GLY A 124 -28.00 -10.46 6.08
C GLY A 124 -27.03 -10.20 4.93
N ARG A 125 -26.12 -9.22 5.08
CA ARG A 125 -25.08 -8.89 4.12
C ARG A 125 -23.72 -9.22 4.68
N GLN A 126 -22.89 -9.87 3.88
CA GLN A 126 -21.52 -10.16 4.24
C GLN A 126 -20.66 -8.89 4.13
N VAL A 127 -20.03 -8.50 5.24
CA VAL A 127 -19.09 -7.37 5.30
C VAL A 127 -17.67 -7.90 5.41
N CYS A 128 -16.75 -7.37 4.61
CA CYS A 128 -15.31 -7.52 4.75
C CYS A 128 -14.66 -6.17 5.02
N TRP A 129 -13.94 -6.07 6.13
CA TRP A 129 -13.44 -4.81 6.65
C TRP A 129 -11.97 -4.89 6.95
N VAL A 130 -11.18 -4.10 6.21
CA VAL A 130 -9.73 -4.05 6.34
C VAL A 130 -9.37 -3.21 7.56
N THR A 131 -8.79 -3.83 8.57
CA THR A 131 -8.46 -3.19 9.86
C THR A 131 -7.05 -2.62 9.90
N GLN A 132 -6.15 -3.11 9.05
CA GLN A 132 -4.77 -2.63 8.97
C GLN A 132 -4.25 -2.84 7.55
N LEU A 133 -3.55 -1.85 7.00
CA LEU A 133 -2.86 -1.92 5.72
C LEU A 133 -1.55 -1.15 5.81
N VAL A 134 -0.42 -1.82 5.58
CA VAL A 134 0.90 -1.20 5.53
C VAL A 134 1.64 -1.66 4.28
N VAL A 135 2.20 -0.70 3.57
CA VAL A 135 3.18 -0.95 2.50
C VAL A 135 4.49 -0.28 2.86
N HIS A 136 5.56 -1.07 2.80
CA HIS A 136 6.92 -0.61 2.99
C HIS A 136 7.20 0.56 2.03
N ARG A 137 7.79 1.64 2.57
CA ARG A 137 7.88 2.94 1.88
C ARG A 137 8.55 2.84 0.50
N ASP A 138 9.59 2.02 0.38
CA ASP A 138 10.37 1.85 -0.86
C ASP A 138 9.64 1.01 -1.92
N TYR A 139 8.49 0.42 -1.57
CA TYR A 139 7.64 -0.36 -2.49
C TYR A 139 6.27 0.28 -2.72
N ARG A 140 6.04 1.52 -2.24
CA ARG A 140 4.82 2.28 -2.52
C ARG A 140 4.71 2.62 -4.00
N GLU A 141 3.50 2.98 -4.44
CA GLU A 141 3.19 3.34 -5.83
C GLU A 141 3.36 2.20 -6.86
N ARG A 142 3.66 0.98 -6.40
CA ARG A 142 3.73 -0.24 -7.22
C ARG A 142 2.45 -1.08 -7.21
N ARG A 143 1.31 -0.47 -6.86
CA ARG A 143 0.00 -1.13 -6.69
C ARG A 143 -0.05 -2.28 -5.66
N LEU A 144 0.98 -2.46 -4.82
CA LEU A 144 0.98 -3.52 -3.81
C LEU A 144 -0.21 -3.43 -2.85
N ALA A 145 -0.55 -2.21 -2.39
CA ALA A 145 -1.72 -1.98 -1.55
C ALA A 145 -3.02 -2.46 -2.23
N THR A 146 -3.26 -2.04 -3.48
CA THR A 146 -4.44 -2.45 -4.24
C THR A 146 -4.50 -3.96 -4.42
N ARG A 147 -3.38 -4.61 -4.76
CA ARG A 147 -3.35 -6.07 -4.95
C ARG A 147 -3.53 -6.85 -3.63
N LEU A 148 -3.03 -6.34 -2.51
CA LEU A 148 -3.31 -6.91 -1.18
C LEU A 148 -4.82 -6.87 -0.88
N LEU A 149 -5.48 -5.76 -1.20
CA LEU A 149 -6.92 -5.60 -1.02
C LEU A 149 -7.71 -6.50 -1.97
N GLU A 150 -7.28 -6.64 -3.23
CA GLU A 150 -7.84 -7.60 -4.19
C GLU A 150 -7.69 -9.05 -3.67
N THR A 151 -6.54 -9.40 -3.06
CA THR A 151 -6.33 -10.72 -2.44
C THR A 151 -7.28 -10.96 -1.27
N LEU A 152 -7.51 -9.95 -0.43
CA LEU A 152 -8.40 -10.08 0.72
C LEU A 152 -9.88 -10.10 0.38
N ARG A 153 -10.29 -9.78 -0.85
CA ARG A 153 -11.69 -9.63 -1.19
C ARG A 153 -12.26 -10.92 -1.78
N ASP A 154 -13.37 -11.37 -1.21
CA ASP A 154 -14.13 -12.52 -1.71
C ASP A 154 -15.27 -12.03 -2.64
N THR A 155 -15.70 -12.88 -3.56
CA THR A 155 -16.89 -12.66 -4.38
C THR A 155 -18.17 -12.59 -3.55
N ASP A 156 -18.19 -13.23 -2.38
CA ASP A 156 -19.32 -13.21 -1.44
C ASP A 156 -19.35 -11.95 -0.57
N ASP A 157 -18.30 -11.12 -0.58
CA ASP A 157 -18.25 -9.88 0.20
C ASP A 157 -19.08 -8.76 -0.47
N GLU A 158 -20.32 -8.56 0.00
CA GLU A 158 -21.23 -7.53 -0.49
C GLU A 158 -20.86 -6.10 -0.07
N ILE A 159 -20.15 -5.96 1.05
CA ILE A 159 -19.61 -4.69 1.54
C ILE A 159 -18.11 -4.88 1.77
N PHE A 160 -17.30 -4.02 1.14
CA PHE A 160 -15.85 -4.01 1.31
C PHE A 160 -15.35 -2.63 1.69
N GLY A 161 -14.71 -2.52 2.85
CA GLY A 161 -14.29 -1.23 3.43
C GLY A 161 -12.93 -1.28 4.12
N ILE A 162 -12.44 -0.11 4.54
CA ILE A 162 -11.12 0.03 5.20
C ILE A 162 -11.18 1.01 6.37
N MET A 163 -10.58 0.63 7.49
CA MET A 163 -10.38 1.50 8.65
C MET A 163 -9.16 2.41 8.44
N SER A 164 -9.26 3.38 7.52
CA SER A 164 -8.24 4.41 7.35
C SER A 164 -8.82 5.68 6.73
N SER A 165 -8.45 6.86 7.22
CA SER A 165 -8.64 8.13 6.49
C SER A 165 -7.51 8.44 5.50
N HIS A 166 -6.46 7.62 5.45
CA HIS A 166 -5.29 7.96 4.65
C HIS A 166 -5.65 7.98 3.16
N PRO A 167 -5.46 9.11 2.43
CA PRO A 167 -5.94 9.23 1.05
C PRO A 167 -5.41 8.13 0.13
N ALA A 168 -4.16 7.69 0.31
CA ALA A 168 -3.60 6.61 -0.49
C ALA A 168 -4.29 5.25 -0.23
N ALA A 169 -4.75 5.01 1.00
CA ALA A 169 -5.50 3.80 1.36
C ALA A 169 -6.92 3.83 0.76
N CYS A 170 -7.64 4.96 0.91
CA CYS A 170 -8.96 5.13 0.29
C CYS A 170 -8.90 5.04 -1.25
N ILE A 171 -7.84 5.56 -1.89
CA ILE A 171 -7.61 5.39 -3.34
C ILE A 171 -7.30 3.92 -3.68
N ALA A 172 -6.51 3.23 -2.86
CA ALA A 172 -6.17 1.83 -3.10
C ALA A 172 -7.39 0.92 -3.05
N ILE A 173 -8.29 1.11 -2.07
CA ILE A 173 -9.54 0.34 -1.99
C ILE A 173 -10.50 0.68 -3.13
N ALA A 174 -10.66 1.96 -3.48
CA ALA A 174 -11.49 2.36 -4.62
C ALA A 174 -11.03 1.68 -5.93
N LYS A 175 -9.71 1.58 -6.13
CA LYS A 175 -9.13 0.86 -7.29
C LYS A 175 -9.34 -0.65 -7.23
N ALA A 176 -9.31 -1.24 -6.04
CA ALA A 176 -9.60 -2.66 -5.86
C ALA A 176 -11.07 -2.97 -6.18
N CYS A 177 -11.99 -2.07 -5.80
CA CYS A 177 -13.42 -2.21 -6.10
C CYS A 177 -13.77 -1.98 -7.58
N ALA A 178 -13.06 -1.09 -8.27
CA ALA A 178 -13.37 -0.72 -9.66
C ALA A 178 -13.11 -1.82 -10.71
N ARG A 179 -12.37 -2.89 -10.36
CA ARG A 179 -11.96 -3.93 -11.33
C ARG A 179 -13.03 -4.99 -11.60
N ASP A 180 -14.12 -5.01 -10.85
CA ASP A 180 -15.09 -6.11 -10.92
C ASP A 180 -16.11 -6.00 -12.07
N GLY A 181 -16.01 -5.00 -12.95
CA GLY A 181 -16.79 -4.95 -14.19
C GLY A 181 -18.30 -4.77 -14.03
N ASN A 182 -18.86 -4.92 -12.83
CA ASN A 182 -20.24 -4.57 -12.53
C ASN A 182 -20.35 -3.06 -12.37
N GLY A 183 -20.86 -2.43 -13.42
CA GLY A 183 -21.11 -0.99 -13.46
C GLY A 183 -21.83 -0.51 -12.21
N LEU A 184 -21.22 0.48 -11.56
CA LEU A 184 -21.84 1.39 -10.60
C LEU A 184 -22.75 0.74 -9.55
N LEU A 185 -22.13 0.10 -8.58
CA LEU A 185 -22.46 0.38 -7.18
C LEU A 185 -21.12 0.56 -6.49
N TYR A 186 -20.80 1.79 -6.07
CA TYR A 186 -19.77 1.94 -5.06
C TYR A 186 -20.28 1.13 -3.86
N PRO A 187 -19.69 -0.02 -3.48
CA PRO A 187 -19.91 -0.47 -2.11
C PRO A 187 -19.55 0.72 -1.25
N GLU A 188 -20.38 1.04 -0.26
CA GLU A 188 -20.18 2.19 0.61
C GLU A 188 -18.76 2.12 1.15
N ILE A 189 -17.82 2.89 0.55
CA ILE A 189 -16.42 2.88 0.94
C ILE A 189 -16.40 3.68 2.22
N VAL A 190 -16.63 3.01 3.33
CA VAL A 190 -16.53 3.61 4.63
C VAL A 190 -15.04 3.60 4.98
N CYS A 191 -14.44 4.79 4.98
CA CYS A 191 -13.10 5.05 5.49
C CYS A 191 -13.28 5.53 6.95
N ALA A 192 -12.96 4.69 7.95
CA ALA A 192 -13.06 5.06 9.37
C ALA A 192 -11.67 5.32 9.98
N ASP A 193 -11.55 6.36 10.80
CA ASP A 193 -10.29 6.71 11.46
C ASP A 193 -9.94 5.78 12.63
N THR A 194 -8.63 5.50 12.80
CA THR A 194 -8.08 4.95 14.04
C THR A 194 -7.44 6.06 14.87
N MET A 195 -7.93 6.20 16.12
CA MET A 195 -7.57 7.13 17.21
C MET A 195 -8.18 8.53 17.17
#